data_AF-A0A6J4GL24-F1
#
_entry.id   AF-A0A6J4GL24-F1
#
_cell.length_a   1.000
_cell.length_b   1.000
_cell.length_c   1.000
_cell.angle_alpha   90.00
_cell.angle_beta   90.00
_cell.angle_gamma   90.00
#
_symmetry.space_group_name_H-M   'P 1'
#
loop_
_entity.id
_entity.type
_entity.pdbx_description
1 polymer ?
#
loop_
_entity_poly.entity_id
_entity_poly.type
_entity_poly.pdbx_seq_one_letter_code
_entity_poly.pdbx_strand_id
1 'polypeptide(L)'
;MCDKLIFEVHFYNCTLDFSKFYTLKIKGTTFTNCSLIAVDFMAADLTSVLFDNCDLYRSEFDKAIANKADFKTSYNYTIDPSKTKLKKAVFALKEVKGLLFKHDVIVS
;
A
#
# COMPACT_ATOMS: atom_id res chain seq x y z
N MET A 1 -22.45 1.59 -19.76
CA MET A 1 -22.40 2.42 -18.54
C MET A 1 -22.14 1.46 -17.39
N CYS A 2 -20.96 1.49 -16.76
CA CYS A 2 -20.73 0.69 -15.55
C CYS A 2 -21.67 1.21 -14.48
N ASP A 3 -22.39 0.30 -13.84
CA ASP A 3 -23.22 0.64 -12.70
C ASP A 3 -22.31 1.17 -11.60
N LYS A 4 -22.56 2.39 -11.15
CA LYS A 4 -21.70 3.08 -10.16
C LYS A 4 -21.67 2.34 -8.81
N LEU A 5 -22.56 1.37 -8.63
CA LEU A 5 -22.74 0.59 -7.41
C LEU A 5 -21.67 -0.50 -7.20
N ILE A 6 -21.04 -1.01 -8.27
CA ILE A 6 -19.99 -2.04 -8.17
C ILE A 6 -18.90 -1.72 -9.19
N PHE A 7 -18.01 -0.79 -8.82
CA PHE A 7 -16.76 -0.60 -9.54
C PHE A 7 -15.64 -1.20 -8.71
N GLU A 8 -15.22 -2.40 -9.11
CA GLU A 8 -14.11 -3.12 -8.49
C GLU A 8 -13.01 -3.29 -9.53
N VAL A 9 -11.76 -3.09 -9.10
CA VAL A 9 -10.58 -3.27 -9.93
C VAL A 9 -9.65 -4.22 -9.20
N HIS A 10 -9.07 -5.16 -9.94
CA HIS A 10 -8.06 -6.08 -9.43
C HIS A 10 -6.89 -6.10 -10.40
N PHE A 11 -5.68 -6.09 -9.86
CA PHE A 11 -4.43 -6.19 -10.61
C PHE A 11 -3.76 -7.52 -10.27
N TYR A 12 -3.45 -8.31 -11.29
CA TYR A 12 -2.81 -9.62 -11.15
C TYR A 12 -1.61 -9.70 -12.08
N ASN A 13 -0.43 -10.02 -11.54
CA ASN A 13 0.83 -10.12 -12.28
C ASN A 13 1.14 -8.88 -13.14
N CYS A 14 0.84 -7.67 -12.62
CA CYS A 14 1.06 -6.42 -13.34
C CYS A 14 2.37 -5.75 -12.92
N THR A 15 3.01 -5.05 -13.85
CA THR A 15 4.03 -4.04 -13.53
C THR A 15 3.36 -2.68 -13.57
N LEU A 16 3.26 -2.02 -12.41
CA LEU A 16 2.66 -0.70 -12.27
C LEU A 16 3.68 0.32 -11.75
N ASP A 17 4.97 0.05 -11.92
CA ASP A 17 6.04 0.93 -11.46
C ASP A 17 5.85 2.37 -11.96
N PHE A 18 6.17 3.34 -11.10
CA PHE A 18 6.04 4.77 -11.36
C PHE A 18 4.60 5.25 -11.65
N SER A 19 3.59 4.40 -11.46
CA SER A 19 2.19 4.78 -11.60
C SER A 19 1.75 5.77 -10.53
N LYS A 20 0.65 6.47 -10.80
CA LYS A 20 0.07 7.45 -9.88
C LYS A 20 -1.34 7.04 -9.48
N PHE A 21 -1.51 6.71 -8.21
CA PHE A 21 -2.80 6.54 -7.56
C PHE A 21 -3.12 7.70 -6.60
N TYR A 22 -2.34 8.79 -6.69
CA TYR A 22 -2.51 10.02 -5.92
C TYR A 22 -3.98 10.43 -5.79
N THR A 23 -4.45 10.62 -4.56
CA THR A 23 -5.83 11.03 -4.20
C THR A 23 -6.97 10.08 -4.60
N LEU A 24 -6.68 8.95 -5.24
CA LEU A 24 -7.72 8.02 -5.67
C LEU A 24 -8.37 7.31 -4.48
N LYS A 25 -9.66 6.98 -4.63
CA LYS A 25 -10.41 6.17 -3.67
C LYS A 25 -10.56 4.76 -4.23
N ILE A 26 -9.62 3.89 -3.88
CA ILE A 26 -9.50 2.51 -4.41
C ILE A 26 -9.72 1.48 -3.30
N LYS A 27 -10.73 1.72 -2.48
CA LYS A 27 -11.08 0.86 -1.34
C LYS A 27 -11.33 -0.57 -1.79
N GLY A 28 -10.80 -1.54 -1.05
CA GLY A 28 -11.00 -2.96 -1.34
C GLY A 28 -10.34 -3.46 -2.63
N THR A 29 -9.58 -2.63 -3.34
CA THR A 29 -8.82 -3.06 -4.52
C THR A 29 -7.79 -4.12 -4.11
N THR A 30 -7.56 -5.09 -5.01
CA THR A 30 -6.54 -6.12 -4.82
C THR A 30 -5.40 -5.93 -5.80
N PHE A 31 -4.18 -5.94 -5.29
CA PHE A 31 -2.95 -6.10 -6.05
C PHE A 31 -2.34 -7.45 -5.67
N THR A 32 -2.20 -8.36 -6.62
CA THR A 32 -1.60 -9.68 -6.40
C THR A 32 -0.42 -9.86 -7.33
N ASN A 33 0.74 -10.23 -6.77
CA ASN A 33 1.98 -10.47 -7.51
C ASN A 33 2.37 -9.29 -8.41
N CYS A 34 2.17 -8.05 -7.95
CA CYS A 34 2.43 -6.85 -8.75
C CYS A 34 3.77 -6.22 -8.37
N SER A 35 4.44 -5.64 -9.36
CA SER A 35 5.50 -4.67 -9.10
C SER A 35 4.86 -3.29 -8.93
N LEU A 36 5.09 -2.68 -7.77
CA LEU A 36 4.57 -1.38 -7.37
C LEU A 36 5.75 -0.48 -6.96
N ILE A 37 6.82 -0.46 -7.75
CA ILE A 37 8.03 0.31 -7.43
C ILE A 37 7.78 1.79 -7.71
N ALA A 38 8.13 2.65 -6.75
CA ALA A 38 7.99 4.10 -6.86
C ALA A 38 6.58 4.58 -7.25
N VAL A 39 5.54 3.88 -6.77
CA VAL A 39 4.15 4.27 -7.01
C VAL A 39 3.74 5.38 -6.05
N ASP A 40 3.06 6.39 -6.58
CA ASP A 40 2.52 7.49 -5.78
C ASP A 40 1.11 7.13 -5.27
N PHE A 41 1.04 6.71 -3.99
CA PHE A 41 -0.22 6.51 -3.26
C PHE A 41 -0.54 7.68 -2.30
N MET A 42 0.13 8.83 -2.42
CA MET A 42 -0.09 9.94 -1.49
C MET A 42 -1.56 10.39 -1.50
N ALA A 43 -2.08 10.67 -0.31
CA ALA A 43 -3.47 11.06 -0.08
C ALA A 43 -4.55 10.12 -0.65
N ALA A 44 -4.20 8.90 -1.06
CA ALA A 44 -5.15 7.90 -1.53
C ALA A 44 -5.96 7.30 -0.37
N ASP A 45 -7.19 6.86 -0.66
CA ASP A 45 -7.97 6.04 0.27
C ASP A 45 -7.82 4.56 -0.11
N LEU A 46 -6.90 3.92 0.59
CA LEU A 46 -6.52 2.51 0.49
C LEU A 46 -7.22 1.64 1.54
N THR A 47 -8.35 2.09 2.08
CA THR A 47 -9.06 1.34 3.12
C THR A 47 -9.39 -0.07 2.63
N SER A 48 -8.98 -1.09 3.39
CA SER A 48 -9.16 -2.51 3.06
C SER A 48 -8.51 -2.97 1.74
N VAL A 49 -7.52 -2.25 1.21
CA VAL A 49 -6.74 -2.72 0.04
C VAL A 49 -5.90 -3.93 0.43
N LEU A 50 -5.83 -4.92 -0.46
CA LEU A 50 -4.94 -6.07 -0.33
C LEU A 50 -3.73 -5.88 -1.24
N PHE A 51 -2.53 -5.83 -0.64
CA PHE A 51 -1.25 -5.95 -1.34
C PHE A 51 -0.70 -7.35 -1.08
N ASP A 52 -1.03 -8.29 -1.98
CA ASP A 52 -0.59 -9.67 -1.90
C ASP A 52 0.67 -9.90 -2.73
N ASN A 53 1.78 -10.25 -2.08
CA ASN A 53 3.07 -10.55 -2.72
C ASN A 53 3.55 -9.46 -3.70
N CYS A 54 3.45 -8.19 -3.30
CA CYS A 54 3.87 -7.05 -4.11
C CYS A 54 5.21 -6.46 -3.63
N ASP A 55 6.02 -6.00 -4.58
CA ASP A 55 7.19 -5.15 -4.27
C ASP A 55 6.75 -3.69 -4.20
N LEU A 56 6.91 -3.07 -3.03
CA LEU A 56 6.52 -1.69 -2.76
C LEU A 56 7.74 -0.75 -2.62
N TYR A 57 8.90 -1.14 -3.14
CA TYR A 57 10.12 -0.35 -3.04
C TYR A 57 9.90 1.10 -3.49
N ARG A 58 10.21 2.06 -2.61
CA ARG A 58 10.05 3.52 -2.83
C ARG A 58 8.63 3.99 -3.14
N SER A 59 7.60 3.18 -2.91
CA SER A 59 6.22 3.66 -2.98
C SER A 59 5.92 4.67 -1.88
N GLU A 60 5.19 5.73 -2.22
CA GLU A 60 4.92 6.86 -1.33
C GLU A 60 3.49 6.82 -0.79
N PHE A 61 3.35 6.90 0.53
CA PHE A 61 2.06 6.78 1.23
C PHE A 61 1.68 8.04 2.04
N ASP A 62 2.40 9.16 1.87
CA ASP A 62 2.16 10.37 2.68
C ASP A 62 0.68 10.80 2.62
N LYS A 63 0.07 11.05 3.79
CA LYS A 63 -1.34 11.40 3.99
C LYS A 63 -2.36 10.36 3.52
N ALA A 64 -1.95 9.16 3.10
CA ALA A 64 -2.88 8.12 2.69
C ALA A 64 -3.70 7.57 3.87
N ILE A 65 -4.84 6.96 3.54
CA ILE A 65 -5.68 6.20 4.47
C ILE A 65 -5.56 4.72 4.12
N ALA A 66 -4.71 3.99 4.85
CA ALA A 66 -4.51 2.54 4.68
C ALA A 66 -5.07 1.76 5.88
N ASN A 67 -6.20 2.22 6.42
CA ASN A 67 -6.89 1.50 7.50
C ASN A 67 -7.32 0.12 7.00
N LYS A 68 -7.03 -0.93 7.78
CA LYS A 68 -7.31 -2.33 7.43
C LYS A 68 -6.66 -2.81 6.11
N ALA A 69 -5.73 -2.05 5.54
CA ALA A 69 -4.97 -2.55 4.40
C ALA A 69 -4.09 -3.72 4.84
N ASP A 70 -3.91 -4.70 3.95
CA ASP A 70 -3.11 -5.88 4.21
C ASP A 70 -1.82 -5.83 3.39
N PHE A 71 -0.69 -5.70 4.09
CA PHE A 71 0.66 -5.72 3.54
C PHE A 71 1.42 -6.99 3.94
N LYS A 72 0.75 -7.99 4.52
CA LYS A 72 1.36 -9.15 5.20
C LYS A 72 2.33 -9.93 4.31
N THR A 73 2.05 -10.08 3.02
CA THR A 73 2.88 -10.86 2.10
C THR A 73 3.76 -9.98 1.21
N SER A 74 3.51 -8.67 1.19
CA SER A 74 4.30 -7.69 0.43
C SER A 74 5.56 -7.25 1.19
N TYR A 75 6.47 -6.59 0.47
CA TYR A 75 7.82 -6.31 0.97
C TYR A 75 8.35 -4.95 0.46
N ASN A 76 9.48 -4.50 1.02
CA ASN A 76 10.18 -3.25 0.67
C ASN A 76 9.41 -1.94 0.87
N TYR A 77 8.24 -1.97 1.50
CA TYR A 77 7.50 -0.73 1.82
C TYR A 77 8.21 0.08 2.90
N THR A 78 8.11 1.40 2.76
CA THR A 78 8.42 2.35 3.83
C THR A 78 7.20 3.22 4.07
N ILE A 79 6.55 3.08 5.22
CA ILE A 79 5.31 3.80 5.53
C ILE A 79 5.49 4.51 6.85
N ASP A 80 5.36 5.83 6.85
CA ASP A 80 5.44 6.63 8.06
C ASP A 80 4.08 6.58 8.80
N PRO A 81 4.00 5.93 9.98
CA PRO A 81 2.74 5.81 10.72
C PRO A 81 2.24 7.15 11.29
N SER A 82 3.09 8.18 11.38
CA SER A 82 2.68 9.53 11.81
C SER A 82 1.95 10.31 10.72
N LYS A 83 2.18 9.93 9.45
CA LYS A 83 1.63 10.59 8.26
C LYS A 83 0.51 9.78 7.59
N THR A 84 0.49 8.48 7.78
CA THR A 84 -0.44 7.54 7.13
C THR A 84 -1.40 6.95 8.15
N LYS A 85 -2.71 6.95 7.86
CA LYS A 85 -3.68 6.30 8.77
C LYS A 85 -3.63 4.79 8.61
N LEU A 86 -3.19 4.08 9.65
CA LEU A 86 -2.93 2.63 9.62
C LEU A 86 -3.78 1.83 10.62
N LYS A 87 -4.98 2.33 11.00
CA LYS A 87 -5.82 1.65 12.00
C LYS A 87 -6.14 0.23 11.52
N LYS A 88 -5.69 -0.77 12.29
CA LYS A 88 -5.84 -2.21 12.00
C LYS A 88 -5.22 -2.65 10.65
N ALA A 89 -4.27 -1.90 10.10
CA ALA A 89 -3.47 -2.39 8.98
C ALA A 89 -2.62 -3.60 9.41
N VAL A 90 -2.39 -4.53 8.50
CA VAL A 90 -1.70 -5.80 8.78
C VAL A 90 -0.33 -5.78 8.10
N PHE A 91 0.70 -6.16 8.85
CA PHE A 91 2.09 -6.20 8.39
C PHE A 91 2.73 -7.52 8.81
N ALA A 92 3.71 -7.99 8.05
CA ALA A 92 4.57 -9.08 8.50
C ALA A 92 5.63 -8.58 9.49
N LEU A 93 5.92 -9.39 10.51
CA LEU A 93 6.94 -9.08 11.51
C LEU A 93 8.31 -8.78 10.86
N LYS A 94 8.72 -9.57 9.86
CA LYS A 94 9.99 -9.41 9.14
C LYS A 94 10.13 -8.07 8.39
N GLU A 95 9.01 -7.45 8.02
CA GLU A 95 8.97 -6.21 7.24
C GLU A 95 8.67 -4.98 8.13
N VAL A 96 8.49 -5.17 9.44
CA VAL A 96 8.11 -4.07 10.37
C VAL A 96 9.14 -2.93 10.39
N LYS A 97 10.40 -3.21 10.04
CA LYS A 97 11.46 -2.20 9.85
C LYS A 97 11.05 -1.10 8.86
N GLY A 98 10.21 -1.42 7.88
CA GLY A 98 9.65 -0.45 6.93
C GLY A 98 8.76 0.61 7.60
N LEU A 99 8.23 0.34 8.79
CA LEU A 99 7.48 1.33 9.58
C LEU A 99 8.38 2.17 10.48
N LEU A 100 9.60 1.71 10.73
CA LEU A 100 10.58 2.35 11.61
C LEU A 100 11.63 3.17 10.84
N PHE A 101 11.58 3.18 9.51
CA PHE A 101 12.61 3.71 8.61
C PHE A 101 13.02 5.17 8.84
N LYS A 102 12.18 5.99 9.49
CA LYS A 102 12.50 7.39 9.83
C LYS A 102 13.26 7.56 11.14
N HIS A 103 13.43 6.48 11.89
CA HIS A 103 14.09 6.48 13.18
C HIS A 103 15.47 5.85 13.03
N ASP A 104 16.42 6.36 13.80
CA ASP A 104 17.76 5.79 13.90
C ASP A 104 17.74 4.59 14.85
N VAL A 105 17.04 3.53 14.44
CA VAL A 105 16.80 2.32 15.23
C VAL A 105 17.31 1.12 14.44
N ILE A 106 18.10 0.28 15.11
CA ILE A 106 18.62 -0.97 14.55
C ILE A 106 17.65 -2.10 14.91
N VAL A 107 17.16 -2.82 13.90
CA VAL A 107 16.34 -4.03 14.04
C VAL A 107 17.17 -5.21 13.54
N SER A 108 17.42 -6.20 14.40
CA SER A 108 18.27 -7.38 14.14
C SER A 108 17.48 -8.68 14.29
#